data_AF-A0A5D4REC9-F1
#
_entry.id   AF-A0A5D4REC9-F1
#
_cell.length_a   1.000
_cell.length_b   1.000
_cell.length_c   1.000
_cell.angle_alpha   90.00
_cell.angle_beta   90.00
_cell.angle_gamma   90.00
#
_symmetry.space_group_name_H-M   'P 1'
#
loop_
_entity.id
_entity.type
_entity.pdbx_description
1 polymer ?
#
loop_
_entity_poly.entity_id
_entity_poly.type
_entity_poly.pdbx_seq_one_letter_code
_entity_poly.pdbx_strand_id
1 'polypeptide(L)' 'MAYIRCAACGKSYEKKDEVALDIAHTVLHKECPEGPKGLEVIDEGTFEEIVLRYPFFDEKRL' A
#
# COMPACT_ATOMS: atom_id res chain seq x y z
N MET A 1 6.19 -5.46 -17.10
CA MET A 1 5.50 -5.45 -15.78
C MET A 1 5.69 -4.09 -15.15
N ALA A 2 4.61 -3.38 -14.82
CA ALA A 2 4.70 -2.19 -13.99
C ALA A 2 4.64 -2.65 -12.53
N TYR A 3 5.79 -2.72 -11.86
CA TYR A 3 5.84 -3.03 -10.43
C TYR A 3 5.26 -1.85 -9.66
N ILE A 4 4.29 -2.09 -8.77
CA ILE A 4 3.83 -1.03 -7.88
C ILE A 4 4.95 -0.67 -6.93
N ARG A 5 5.20 0.63 -6.82
CA ARG A 5 6.19 1.22 -5.93
C ARG A 5 5.50 2.05 -4.88
N CYS A 6 6.06 2.03 -3.68
CA CYS A 6 5.65 2.89 -2.61
C CYS A 6 5.91 4.35 -2.97
N ALA A 7 4.89 5.19 -2.83
CA ALA A 7 4.98 6.60 -3.15
C ALA A 7 5.93 7.36 -2.21
N ALA A 8 6.18 6.84 -1.00
CA ALA A 8 7.06 7.47 -0.01
C ALA A 8 8.54 7.09 -0.19
N CYS A 9 8.88 5.80 -0.33
CA CYS A 9 10.28 5.36 -0.45
C CYS A 9 10.73 5.00 -1.87
N GLY A 10 9.80 4.92 -2.83
CA GLY A 10 10.09 4.52 -4.22
C GLY A 10 10.46 3.04 -4.40
N LYS A 11 10.50 2.24 -3.33
CA LYS A 11 10.76 0.80 -3.39
C LYS A 11 9.53 0.06 -3.89
N SER A 12 9.74 -1.06 -4.58
CA SER A 12 8.66 -1.98 -4.93
C SER A 12 8.06 -2.62 -3.68
N TYR A 13 6.78 -2.98 -3.72
CA TYR A 13 6.17 -3.80 -2.66
C TYR A 13 6.53 -5.27 -2.81
N GLU A 14 6.86 -5.90 -1.71
CA GLU A 14 6.82 -7.35 -1.55
C GLU A 14 5.50 -7.76 -0.90
N LYS A 15 5.03 -8.98 -1.19
CA LYS A 15 3.74 -9.51 -0.69
C LYS A 15 3.59 -9.42 0.82
N LYS A 16 4.68 -9.61 1.54
CA LYS A 16 4.75 -9.65 3.01
C LYS A 16 5.09 -8.29 3.64
N ASP A 17 5.27 -7.26 2.83
CA ASP A 17 5.55 -5.93 3.35
C ASP A 17 4.36 -5.45 4.18
N GLU A 18 4.65 -4.95 5.38
CA GLU A 18 3.65 -4.28 6.19
C GLU A 18 3.32 -2.91 5.59
N VAL A 19 2.05 -2.73 5.25
CA VAL A 19 1.53 -1.54 4.60
C VAL A 19 0.32 -0.98 5.33
N ALA A 20 0.11 0.32 5.17
CA ALA A 20 -1.08 1.03 5.57
C ALA A 20 -1.83 1.49 4.32
N LEU A 21 -3.16 1.42 4.38
CA LEU A 21 -4.09 1.95 3.40
C LEU A 21 -4.74 3.21 3.98
N ASP A 22 -4.71 4.30 3.24
CA ASP A 22 -5.36 5.55 3.63
C ASP A 22 -6.75 5.74 2.98
N ILE A 23 -7.49 6.75 3.47
CA ILE A 23 -8.80 7.14 2.91
C ILE A 23 -8.76 7.53 1.42
N ALA A 24 -7.60 7.85 0.85
CA ALA A 24 -7.43 8.14 -0.57
C ALA A 24 -7.11 6.88 -1.40
N HIS A 25 -7.20 5.70 -0.78
CA HIS A 25 -6.83 4.40 -1.35
C HIS A 25 -5.36 4.30 -1.76
N THR A 26 -4.48 5.05 -1.09
CA THR A 26 -3.03 4.95 -1.26
C THR A 26 -2.50 3.89 -0.32
N VAL A 27 -1.71 2.96 -0.86
CA VAL A 27 -0.95 2.00 -0.06
C VAL A 27 0.43 2.59 0.18
N LEU A 28 0.97 2.41 1.39
CA LEU A 28 2.29 2.88 1.81
C LEU A 28 2.92 1.88 2.76
N HIS A 29 4.24 1.70 2.73
CA HIS A 29 4.91 0.93 3.77
C HIS A 29 4.69 1.59 5.13
N LYS A 30 4.41 0.77 6.15
CA LYS A 30 4.17 1.24 7.51
C LYS A 30 5.36 2.00 8.12
N GLU A 31 6.57 1.59 7.73
CA GLU A 31 7.84 2.20 8.13
C GLU A 31 8.20 3.47 7.35
N CYS A 32 7.47 3.79 6.27
CA CYS A 32 7.76 4.99 5.49
C CYS A 32 7.29 6.24 6.23
N PRO A 33 8.20 7.20 6.49
CA PRO A 33 7.85 8.44 7.18
C PRO A 33 6.97 9.27 6.25
N GLU A 34 5.71 9.38 6.66
CA GLU A 34 4.67 10.24 6.08
C GLU A 34 4.20 9.82 4.68
N GLY A 35 3.12 9.03 4.69
CA GLY A 35 2.13 9.11 3.63
C GLY A 35 1.62 10.52 3.40
N PRO A 36 0.92 10.79 2.29
CA PRO A 36 0.54 12.14 1.93
C PRO A 36 -0.21 12.81 3.08
N LYS A 37 0.49 13.69 3.81
CA LYS A 37 -0.01 14.66 4.79
C LYS A 37 -1.30 14.26 5.54
N GLY A 38 -1.18 13.44 6.57
CA GLY A 38 -2.23 13.32 7.60
C GLY A 38 -3.56 12.72 7.13
N LEU A 39 -3.55 11.92 6.06
CA LEU A 39 -4.70 11.10 5.73
C LEU A 39 -4.88 10.00 6.78
N GLU A 40 -6.12 9.80 7.20
CA GLU A 40 -6.46 8.75 8.15
C GLU A 40 -6.18 7.37 7.54
N VAL A 41 -5.47 6.53 8.30
CA VAL A 41 -5.28 5.13 7.98
C VAL A 41 -6.59 4.40 8.22
N ILE A 42 -7.13 3.78 7.18
CA ILE A 42 -8.39 3.02 7.26
C ILE A 42 -8.15 1.53 7.48
N ASP A 43 -6.99 1.03 7.07
CA ASP A 43 -6.63 -0.38 7.21
C ASP A 43 -5.11 -0.56 7.22
N GLU A 44 -4.67 -1.63 7.87
CA GLU A 44 -3.26 -2.00 7.95
C GLU A 44 -3.14 -3.52 7.80
N GLY A 45 -2.07 -3.97 7.16
CA GLY A 45 -1.82 -5.40 6.95
C GLY A 45 -0.63 -5.62 6.03
N THR A 46 -0.51 -6.83 5.50
CA THR A 46 0.47 -7.08 4.44
C THR A 46 -0.02 -6.54 3.10
N PHE A 47 0.91 -6.24 2.19
CA PHE A 47 0.58 -5.80 0.83
C PHE A 47 -0.37 -6.78 0.12
N GLU A 48 -0.14 -8.09 0.26
CA GLU A 48 -1.01 -9.12 -0.31
C GLU A 48 -2.42 -9.08 0.27
N GLU A 49 -2.56 -8.94 1.59
CA GLU A 49 -3.88 -8.84 2.23
C GLU A 49 -4.64 -7.60 1.76
N ILE A 50 -4.00 -6.44 1.74
CA ILE A 50 -4.65 -5.19 1.33
C ILE A 50 -5.07 -5.23 -0.14
N VAL A 51 -4.21 -5.71 -1.03
CA VAL A 51 -4.52 -5.81 -2.46
C VAL A 51 -5.63 -6.83 -2.74
N LEU A 52 -5.66 -7.97 -2.03
CA LEU A 52 -6.71 -8.97 -2.21
C LEU A 52 -8.03 -8.60 -1.52
N ARG A 53 -7.99 -7.77 -0.46
CA ARG A 53 -9.17 -7.40 0.31
C ARG A 53 -10.05 -6.39 -0.42
N TYR A 54 -9.47 -5.47 -1.17
CA TYR A 54 -10.22 -4.36 -1.76
C TYR A 54 -10.33 -4.48 -3.29
N PRO A 55 -11.56 -4.45 -3.85
CA PRO A 55 -11.79 -4.69 -5.28
C PRO A 55 -11.28 -3.58 -6.20
N PHE A 56 -10.86 -2.43 -5.65
CA PHE A 56 -10.23 -1.35 -6.41
C PHE A 56 -8.73 -1.60 -6.67
N PHE A 57 -8.12 -2.56 -5.99
CA PHE A 57 -6.83 -3.10 -6.42
C PHE A 57 -7.07 -4.28 -7.35
N ASP A 58 -6.46 -4.24 -8.53
CA ASP A 58 -6.43 -5.38 -9.44
C ASP A 58 -5.42 -6.41 -8.90
N GLU A 59 -5.80 -7.68 -8.82
CA GLU A 59 -4.93 -8.79 -8.40
C GLU A 59 -3.65 -8.89 -9.23
N LYS A 60 -3.64 -8.36 -10.46
CA LYS A 60 -2.47 -8.28 -11.34
C LYS A 60 -1.38 -7.33 -10.84
N ARG A 61 -1.62 -6.67 -9.70
CA ARG A 61 -0.67 -5.79 -9.02
C ARG A 61 0.28 -6.52 -8.06
N LEU A 62 0.04 -7.81 -7.81
CA LEU A 62 0.89 -8.72 -7.02
C LEU A 62 2.07 -9.29 -7.80
#